data_AF-A0A7Z9GHI2-F1
#
_entry.id   AF-A0A7Z9GHI2-F1
#
_cell.length_a   1.000
_cell.length_b   1.000
_cell.length_c   1.000
_cell.angle_alpha   90.00
_cell.angle_beta   90.00
_cell.angle_gamma   90.00
#
_symmetry.space_group_name_H-M   'P 1'
#
loop_
_entity.id
_entity.type
_entity.pdbx_description
1 polymer ?
#
loop_
_entity_poly.entity_id
_entity_poly.type
_entity_poly.pdbx_seq_one_letter_code
_entity_poly.pdbx_strand_id
1 'polypeptide(L)' 'MDTLSYKTISANKSTVNKEWLIIDAKDAILGRLASNAARLIRGKHKTNYTPHVDCGDNVIVINAEFIKLTGEKWEQRE' A
#
# COMPACT_ATOMS: atom_id res chain seq x y z
N MET A 1 3.58 -9.15 -38.53
CA MET A 1 2.74 -10.13 -37.82
C MET A 1 3.24 -10.25 -36.41
N ASP A 2 2.34 -10.30 -35.45
CA ASP A 2 2.69 -10.50 -34.04
C ASP A 2 3.13 -11.96 -33.86
N THR A 3 4.42 -12.18 -33.64
CA THR A 3 5.05 -13.52 -33.64
C THR A 3 5.08 -14.19 -32.27
N LEU A 4 4.64 -13.49 -31.22
CA LEU A 4 4.67 -13.96 -29.84
C LEU A 4 3.40 -14.73 -29.49
N SER A 5 3.53 -16.03 -29.28
CA SER A 5 2.44 -16.94 -28.91
C SER A 5 1.99 -16.83 -27.45
N TYR A 6 2.85 -16.34 -26.54
CA TYR A 6 2.51 -16.15 -25.13
C TYR A 6 2.95 -14.76 -24.63
N LYS A 7 2.03 -14.05 -23.99
CA LYS A 7 2.23 -12.68 -23.49
C LYS A 7 1.72 -12.55 -22.07
N THR A 8 2.45 -11.80 -21.26
CA THR A 8 2.01 -11.43 -19.91
C THR A 8 0.88 -10.42 -20.02
N ILE A 9 -0.31 -10.80 -19.55
CA ILE A 9 -1.46 -9.92 -19.51
C ILE A 9 -1.28 -8.94 -18.35
N SER A 10 -1.23 -7.65 -18.66
CA SER A 10 -1.19 -6.58 -17.67
C SER A 10 -2.60 -6.24 -17.20
N ALA A 11 -2.74 -5.83 -15.94
CA ALA A 11 -4.03 -5.39 -15.41
C ALA A 11 -4.43 -4.05 -16.05
N ASN A 12 -5.71 -3.91 -16.36
CA ASN A 12 -6.32 -2.68 -16.87
C ASN A 12 -7.24 -2.05 -15.81
N LYS A 13 -7.57 -0.76 -15.97
CA LYS A 13 -8.42 -0.02 -15.02
C LYS A 13 -9.76 -0.70 -14.74
N SER A 14 -10.34 -1.40 -15.72
CA SER A 14 -11.61 -2.14 -15.57
C SER A 14 -11.47 -3.47 -14.81
N THR A 15 -10.26 -4.05 -14.75
CA THR A 15 -9.99 -5.33 -14.06
C THR A 15 -9.41 -5.13 -12.66
N VAL A 16 -9.03 -3.90 -12.31
CA VAL A 16 -8.54 -3.60 -10.97
C VAL A 16 -9.72 -3.63 -10.00
N ASN A 17 -9.65 -4.52 -9.02
CA ASN A 17 -10.53 -4.49 -7.86
C ASN A 17 -9.85 -3.72 -6.73
N LYS A 18 -10.45 -2.61 -6.29
CA LYS A 18 -9.96 -1.80 -5.17
C LYS A 18 -10.83 -2.09 -3.95
N GLU A 19 -10.21 -2.61 -2.91
CA GLU A 19 -10.86 -2.87 -1.63
C GLU A 19 -10.60 -1.70 -0.66
N TRP A 20 -11.46 -1.62 0.35
CA TRP A 20 -11.29 -0.69 1.46
C TRP A 20 -10.74 -1.44 2.67
N LEU A 21 -9.52 -1.10 3.05
CA LEU A 21 -8.79 -1.70 4.16
C LEU A 21 -8.75 -0.72 5.33
N ILE A 22 -9.04 -1.21 6.52
CA ILE A 22 -8.94 -0.42 7.75
C ILE A 22 -7.72 -0.92 8.54
N ILE A 23 -6.83 0.01 8.91
CA ILE A 23 -5.65 -0.27 9.73
C ILE A 23 -5.79 0.43 11.07
N ASP A 24 -5.74 -0.34 12.14
CA ASP A 24 -5.64 0.20 13.50
C ASP A 24 -4.17 0.56 13.80
N ALA A 25 -3.91 1.84 14.08
CA ALA A 25 -2.58 2.34 14.40
C ALA A 25 -2.26 2.35 15.90
N LYS A 26 -3.15 1.84 16.76
CA LYS A 26 -2.93 1.78 18.19
C LYS A 26 -1.66 0.99 18.53
N ASP A 27 -0.80 1.59 19.34
CA ASP A 27 0.49 1.01 19.78
C ASP A 27 1.48 0.67 18.65
N ALA A 28 1.17 1.04 17.40
CA ALA A 28 2.01 0.74 16.25
C ALA A 28 3.19 1.72 16.15
N ILE A 29 4.32 1.24 15.63
CA ILE A 29 5.49 2.09 15.36
C ILE A 29 5.28 2.79 14.01
N LEU A 30 5.32 4.12 13.98
CA LEU A 30 5.01 4.94 12.80
C LEU A 30 5.67 4.43 11.52
N GLY A 31 7.00 4.29 11.51
CA GLY A 31 7.74 3.90 10.30
C GLY A 31 7.39 2.51 9.78
N ARG A 32 7.11 1.56 10.68
CA ARG A 32 6.73 0.19 10.30
C ARG A 32 5.32 0.14 9.73
N LEU A 33 4.39 0.85 10.37
CA LEU A 33 3.02 0.96 9.88
C LEU A 33 2.97 1.67 8.53
N ALA A 34 3.69 2.79 8.37
CA ALA A 34 3.74 3.54 7.12
C ALA A 34 4.31 2.70 5.96
N SER A 35 5.36 1.91 6.21
CA SER A 35 5.94 1.02 5.18
C SER A 35 4.93 -0.03 4.69
N ASN A 36 4.18 -0.62 5.61
CA ASN A 36 3.15 -1.61 5.28
C ASN A 36 1.94 -0.97 4.57
N ALA A 37 1.47 0.17 5.05
CA ALA A 37 0.39 0.92 4.41
C ALA A 37 0.76 1.32 2.97
N ALA A 38 1.98 1.81 2.75
CA ALA A 38 2.47 2.14 1.41
C ALA A 38 2.51 0.93 0.47
N ARG A 39 2.83 -0.27 0.98
CA ARG A 39 2.79 -1.52 0.19
C ARG A 39 1.35 -1.89 -0.24
N LEU A 40 0.36 -1.63 0.63
CA LEU A 40 -1.05 -1.87 0.36
C LEU A 40 -1.60 -0.87 -0.67
N ILE A 41 -1.34 0.43 -0.46
CA ILE A 41 -1.72 1.50 -1.39
C ILE A 41 -1.09 1.31 -2.77
N ARG A 42 0.14 0.77 -2.83
CA ARG A 42 0.78 0.45 -4.12
C ARG A 42 0.21 -0.81 -4.78
N GLY A 43 -0.51 -1.67 -4.05
CA GLY A 43 -1.03 -2.93 -4.57
C GLY A 43 0.02 -4.03 -4.77
N LYS A 44 1.24 -3.86 -4.27
CA LYS A 44 2.35 -4.82 -4.40
C LYS A 44 2.12 -6.16 -3.69
N HIS A 45 1.06 -6.26 -2.91
CA HIS A 45 0.66 -7.50 -2.26
C HIS A 45 -0.24 -8.37 -3.17
N LYS A 46 -0.81 -7.81 -4.24
CA LYS A 46 -1.64 -8.53 -5.21
C LYS A 46 -0.79 -9.16 -6.30
N THR A 47 -1.20 -10.33 -6.78
CA THR A 47 -0.52 -11.07 -7.86
C THR A 47 -0.66 -10.40 -9.23
N ASN A 48 -1.63 -9.52 -9.40
CA ASN A 48 -1.90 -8.77 -10.63
C ASN A 48 -1.26 -7.36 -10.65
N TYR A 49 -0.22 -7.15 -9.84
CA TYR A 49 0.47 -5.85 -9.76
C TYR A 49 1.05 -5.45 -11.13
N THR A 50 0.60 -4.29 -11.62
CA THR A 50 1.04 -3.71 -12.89
C THR A 50 1.61 -2.31 -12.59
N PRO A 51 2.91 -2.04 -12.84
CA PRO A 51 3.57 -0.83 -12.32
C PRO A 51 2.99 0.51 -12.82
N HIS A 52 2.40 0.53 -14.00
CA HIS A 52 1.86 1.74 -14.63
C HIS A 52 0.36 1.94 -14.36
N VAL A 53 -0.28 1.01 -13.65
CA VAL A 53 -1.70 1.07 -13.29
C VAL A 53 -1.84 1.12 -11.78
N ASP A 54 -2.77 1.96 -11.31
CA ASP A 54 -3.11 2.01 -9.90
C ASP A 54 -3.96 0.79 -9.51
N CYS A 55 -3.28 -0.28 -9.09
CA CYS A 55 -3.89 -1.55 -8.68
C CYS A 55 -4.10 -1.68 -7.16
N GLY A 56 -3.71 -0.68 -6.37
CA GLY A 56 -3.70 -0.79 -4.91
C GLY A 56 -5.02 -0.46 -4.24
N ASP A 57 -5.06 -0.73 -2.95
CA ASP A 57 -6.25 -0.60 -2.12
C ASP A 57 -6.31 0.72 -1.38
N ASN A 58 -7.53 1.13 -1.04
CA ASN A 58 -7.76 2.31 -0.23
C ASN A 58 -7.55 1.94 1.23
N VAL A 59 -6.66 2.68 1.90
CA VAL A 59 -6.30 2.41 3.30
C VAL A 59 -6.84 3.53 4.18
N ILE A 60 -7.68 3.17 5.14
CA ILE A 60 -8.17 4.06 6.19
C ILE A 60 -7.44 3.71 7.48
N VAL A 61 -6.74 4.68 8.06
CA VAL A 61 -6.03 4.50 9.34
C VAL A 61 -6.89 5.07 10.46
N ILE A 62 -7.15 4.27 11.49
CA ILE A 62 -7.85 4.66 12.71
C ILE A 62 -6.87 4.68 13.90
N ASN A 63 -7.23 5.37 14.98
CA ASN A 63 -6.42 5.46 16.22
C ASN A 63 -4.99 6.00 16.02
N ALA A 64 -4.81 6.89 15.03
CA ALA A 64 -3.49 7.47 14.72
C ALA A 64 -2.90 8.30 15.87
N GLU A 65 -3.73 8.75 16.82
CA GLU A 65 -3.30 9.48 18.02
C GLU A 65 -2.44 8.62 18.98
N PHE A 66 -2.62 7.29 18.98
CA PHE A 66 -1.90 6.37 19.87
C PHE A 66 -0.64 5.76 19.21
N ILE A 67 -0.18 6.36 18.11
CA ILE A 67 0.97 5.85 17.38
C ILE A 67 2.27 6.15 18.14
N LYS A 68 3.20 5.20 18.11
CA LYS A 68 4.47 5.30 18.83
C LYS A 68 5.58 5.74 17.88
N LEU A 69 6.29 6.79 18.27
CA LEU A 69 7.61 7.09 17.75
C LEU A 69 8.65 6.65 18.78
N THR A 70 9.74 6.08 18.28
CA THR A 70 10.84 5.56 19.10
C THR A 70 11.96 6.59 19.23
N GLY A 71 12.59 6.71 20.39
CA GLY A 71 13.67 7.67 20.65
C GLY A 71 13.14 9.10 20.82
N GLU A 72 14.01 10.11 20.67
CA GLU A 72 13.67 11.53 20.80
C GLU A 72 12.96 12.13 19.57
N LYS A 73 12.45 11.28 18.67
CA LYS A 73 11.84 11.71 17.39
C LYS A 73 10.59 12.58 17.55
N TRP A 74 9.98 12.59 18.72
CA TRP A 74 8.89 13.51 19.02
C TRP A 74 9.40 14.95 19.20
N GLU A 75 10.61 15.11 19.74
CA GLU A 75 11.24 16.40 20.04
C GLU A 75 12.18 16.86 18.91
N GLN A 76 12.88 15.93 18.26
CA GLN A 76 13.76 16.18 17.12
C GLN A 76 13.04 15.92 15.79
N ARG A 77 12.20 16.87 15.37
CA ARG A 77 11.55 16.85 14.05
C ARG A 77 12.19 17.89 13.13
N GLU A 78 13.33 17.55 12.54
CA GLU A 78 13.91 18.24 11.37
C GLU A 78 14.01 17.28 10.19
#